data_AF-A0A1Z4BL35-F1
#
_entry.id   AF-A0A1Z4BL35-F1
#
_cell.length_a   1.000
_cell.length_b   1.000
_cell.length_c   1.000
_cell.angle_alpha   90.00
_cell.angle_beta   90.00
_cell.angle_gamma   90.00
#
_symmetry.space_group_name_H-M   'P 1'
#
loop_
_entity.id
_entity.type
_entity.pdbx_description
1 polymer ?
#
loop_
_entity_poly.entity_id
_entity_poly.type
_entity_poly.pdbx_seq_one_letter_code
_entity_poly.pdbx_strand_id
1 'polypeptide(L)'
;MKLLNIIIVFFSIFCNAQNKELISKTYLKLQNDSKSFEQFVFYGFCNCNDTYLHTETFEDNYTTTFNHLEPLPRFFEKEEIKKVLETYHNKYKKRFEGVQNSYYNGYLIVSKCYKLYNVSNKNLKKAYYNLLSNDRLQKEWIEDYMRDYLDYYFIKVQTE
;
A
#
# COMPACT_ATOMS: atom_id res chain seq x y z
N MET A 1 9.13 -8.56 45.14
CA MET A 1 9.82 -7.72 44.13
C MET A 1 10.53 -8.53 43.04
N LYS A 2 11.47 -9.43 43.35
CA LYS A 2 12.21 -10.20 42.31
C LYS A 2 11.32 -11.05 41.40
N LEU A 3 10.33 -11.76 41.96
CA LEU A 3 9.41 -12.60 41.17
C LEU A 3 8.49 -11.78 40.24
N LEU A 4 7.99 -10.64 40.73
CA LEU A 4 7.13 -9.74 39.95
C LEU A 4 7.88 -9.15 38.75
N ASN A 5 9.13 -8.73 38.95
CA ASN A 5 9.99 -8.23 37.88
C ASN A 5 10.32 -9.30 36.85
N ILE A 6 10.54 -10.56 37.29
CA ILE A 6 10.76 -11.69 36.37
C ILE A 6 9.50 -11.95 35.53
N ILE A 7 8.31 -11.95 36.14
CA ILE A 7 7.04 -12.14 35.41
C ILE A 7 6.82 -11.03 34.38
N ILE A 8 7.09 -9.76 34.72
CA ILE A 8 6.97 -8.62 33.78
C ILE A 8 7.93 -8.76 32.59
N VAL A 9 9.16 -9.22 32.84
CA VAL A 9 10.14 -9.47 31.76
C VAL A 9 9.67 -10.61 30.86
N PHE A 10 9.18 -11.72 31.41
CA PHE A 10 8.63 -12.81 30.59
C PHE A 10 7.37 -12.37 29.81
N PHE A 11 6.49 -11.57 30.41
CA PHE A 11 5.28 -11.06 29.76
C PHE A 11 5.62 -10.13 28.59
N SER A 12 6.59 -9.22 28.77
CA SER A 12 7.05 -8.32 27.70
C SER A 12 7.78 -9.06 26.56
N ILE A 13 8.54 -10.11 26.86
CA ILE A 13 9.15 -10.98 25.83
C ILE A 13 8.07 -11.72 25.04
N PHE A 14 7.06 -12.24 25.75
CA PHE A 14 5.95 -12.98 25.14
C PHE A 14 5.09 -12.08 24.23
N CYS A 15 4.70 -10.89 24.68
CA CYS A 15 3.96 -9.92 23.86
C CYS A 15 4.77 -9.50 22.60
N ASN A 16 6.08 -9.27 22.75
CA ASN A 16 6.93 -8.94 21.61
C ASN A 16 7.02 -10.07 20.58
N ALA A 17 7.07 -11.33 21.03
CA ALA A 17 7.10 -12.49 20.13
C ALA A 17 5.76 -12.66 19.38
N GLN A 18 4.63 -12.51 20.07
CA GLN A 18 3.30 -12.59 19.46
C GLN A 18 3.07 -11.49 18.42
N ASN A 19 3.47 -10.25 18.71
CA ASN A 19 3.34 -9.14 17.76
C ASN A 19 4.20 -9.39 16.50
N LYS A 20 5.45 -9.84 16.65
CA LYS A 20 6.31 -10.20 15.50
C LYS A 20 5.71 -11.32 14.64
N GLU A 21 5.12 -12.33 15.24
CA GLU A 21 4.45 -13.41 14.51
C GLU A 21 3.24 -12.87 13.73
N LEU A 22 2.42 -12.02 14.35
CA LEU A 22 1.25 -11.40 13.73
C LEU A 22 1.65 -10.52 12.53
N ILE A 23 2.68 -9.68 12.68
CA ILE A 23 3.25 -8.88 11.60
C ILE A 23 3.74 -9.78 10.47
N SER A 24 4.49 -10.84 10.80
CA SER A 24 5.05 -11.75 9.79
C SER A 24 3.96 -12.45 8.96
N LYS A 25 2.91 -12.95 9.62
CA LYS A 25 1.75 -13.55 8.94
C LYS A 25 1.02 -12.54 8.06
N THR A 26 0.81 -11.32 8.57
CA THR A 26 0.15 -10.23 7.82
C THR A 26 0.96 -9.86 6.58
N TYR A 27 2.27 -9.68 6.73
CA TYR A 27 3.21 -9.42 5.63
C TYR A 27 3.12 -10.52 4.56
N LEU A 28 3.20 -11.80 4.95
CA LEU A 28 3.11 -12.92 4.01
C LEU A 28 1.77 -12.95 3.28
N LYS A 29 0.67 -12.63 3.97
CA LYS A 29 -0.65 -12.56 3.33
C LYS A 29 -0.73 -11.39 2.34
N LEU A 30 -0.31 -10.18 2.73
CA LEU A 30 -0.24 -9.01 1.83
C LEU A 30 0.66 -9.25 0.61
N GLN A 31 1.76 -9.98 0.78
CA GLN A 31 2.68 -10.31 -0.31
C GLN A 31 2.02 -11.20 -1.38
N ASN A 32 1.14 -12.10 -0.95
CA ASN A 32 0.49 -13.09 -1.82
C ASN A 32 -0.93 -12.68 -2.25
N ASP A 33 -1.47 -11.59 -1.69
CA ASP A 33 -2.80 -11.09 -2.02
C ASP A 33 -2.79 -10.25 -3.32
N SER A 34 -3.51 -10.72 -4.33
CA SER A 34 -3.65 -10.00 -5.60
C SER A 34 -4.40 -8.69 -5.43
N LYS A 35 -5.42 -8.65 -4.57
CA LYS A 35 -6.28 -7.46 -4.41
C LYS A 35 -5.51 -6.29 -3.79
N SER A 36 -4.74 -6.54 -2.73
CA SER A 36 -3.83 -5.54 -2.16
C SER A 36 -2.86 -4.98 -3.20
N PHE A 37 -2.30 -5.84 -4.05
CA PHE A 37 -1.40 -5.37 -5.10
C PHE A 37 -2.13 -4.61 -6.22
N GLU A 38 -3.34 -5.03 -6.60
CA GLU A 38 -4.19 -4.31 -7.56
C GLU A 38 -4.54 -2.91 -7.07
N GLN A 39 -4.83 -2.74 -5.78
CA GLN A 39 -5.02 -1.42 -5.15
C GLN A 39 -3.78 -0.56 -5.27
N PHE A 40 -2.60 -1.11 -4.95
CA PHE A 40 -1.33 -0.41 -5.12
C PHE A 40 -1.13 0.07 -6.57
N VAL A 41 -1.42 -0.80 -7.54
CA VAL A 41 -1.33 -0.49 -8.98
C VAL A 41 -2.32 0.62 -9.35
N PHE A 42 -3.56 0.53 -8.87
CA PHE A 42 -4.61 1.50 -9.15
C PHE A 42 -4.29 2.88 -8.57
N TYR A 43 -3.87 2.97 -7.31
CA TYR A 43 -3.38 4.22 -6.72
C TYR A 43 -2.18 4.78 -7.50
N GLY A 44 -1.29 3.91 -7.96
CA GLY A 44 -0.18 4.30 -8.83
C GLY A 44 -0.64 4.95 -10.13
N PHE A 45 -1.66 4.37 -10.77
CA PHE A 45 -2.28 4.94 -11.96
C PHE A 45 -2.90 6.31 -11.67
N CYS A 46 -3.70 6.45 -10.60
CA CYS A 46 -4.27 7.73 -10.18
C CYS A 46 -3.19 8.78 -9.92
N ASN A 47 -2.17 8.44 -9.12
CA ASN A 47 -1.07 9.36 -8.78
C ASN A 47 -0.30 9.83 -10.04
N CYS A 48 -0.14 8.93 -11.02
CA CYS A 48 0.50 9.25 -12.29
C CYS A 48 -0.33 10.25 -13.12
N ASN A 49 -1.64 10.04 -13.21
CA ASN A 49 -2.52 10.98 -13.91
C ASN A 49 -2.57 12.32 -13.19
N ASP A 50 -2.69 12.33 -11.86
CA ASP A 50 -2.70 13.59 -11.09
C ASP A 50 -1.41 14.39 -11.30
N THR A 51 -0.27 13.69 -11.37
CA THR A 51 1.04 14.33 -11.60
C THR A 51 1.19 14.91 -13.00
N TYR A 52 0.78 14.19 -14.05
CA TYR A 52 1.12 14.54 -15.44
C TYR A 52 -0.06 15.10 -16.24
N LEU A 53 -1.30 14.75 -15.87
CA LEU A 53 -2.54 15.23 -16.44
C LEU A 53 -3.21 16.31 -15.58
N HIS A 54 -2.75 16.54 -14.35
CA HIS A 54 -3.33 17.49 -13.39
C HIS A 54 -4.79 17.20 -13.05
N THR A 55 -5.10 15.93 -12.85
CA THR A 55 -6.38 15.46 -12.30
C THR A 55 -6.32 15.37 -10.77
N GLU A 56 -7.48 15.22 -10.12
CA GLU A 56 -7.59 15.03 -8.67
C GLU A 56 -8.22 13.66 -8.37
N THR A 57 -7.57 12.56 -8.79
CA THR A 57 -8.15 11.22 -8.71
C THR A 57 -7.64 10.40 -7.52
N PHE A 58 -6.42 10.63 -7.05
CA PHE A 58 -5.78 9.79 -6.04
C PHE A 58 -6.51 9.84 -4.69
N GLU A 59 -6.82 11.06 -4.24
CA GLU A 59 -7.43 11.29 -2.93
C GLU A 59 -8.84 10.69 -2.84
N ASP A 60 -9.67 10.92 -3.85
CA ASP A 60 -11.04 10.39 -3.92
C ASP A 60 -11.04 8.86 -3.92
N ASN A 61 -10.14 8.24 -4.70
CA ASN A 61 -10.04 6.79 -4.78
C ASN A 61 -9.48 6.18 -3.48
N TYR A 62 -8.50 6.82 -2.85
CA TYR A 62 -8.01 6.39 -1.54
C TYR A 62 -9.13 6.45 -0.49
N THR A 63 -9.87 7.55 -0.42
CA THR A 63 -10.97 7.72 0.53
C THR A 63 -12.07 6.68 0.31
N THR A 64 -12.44 6.43 -0.94
CA THR A 64 -13.46 5.43 -1.30
C THR A 64 -13.06 4.03 -0.85
N THR A 65 -11.83 3.63 -1.16
CA THR A 65 -11.30 2.30 -0.80
C THR A 65 -11.09 2.14 0.71
N PHE A 66 -10.67 3.21 1.40
CA PHE A 66 -10.60 3.26 2.85
C PHE A 66 -11.98 3.03 3.49
N ASN A 67 -13.03 3.70 3.00
CA ASN A 67 -14.39 3.53 3.50
C ASN A 67 -14.96 2.12 3.23
N HIS A 68 -14.54 1.47 2.14
CA HIS A 68 -14.84 0.06 1.89
C HIS A 68 -13.97 -0.91 2.70
N LEU A 69 -13.06 -0.37 3.51
CA LEU A 69 -12.13 -1.12 4.35
C LEU A 69 -11.34 -2.14 3.52
N GLU A 70 -10.88 -1.70 2.35
CA GLU A 70 -10.00 -2.49 1.50
C GLU A 70 -8.63 -2.72 2.18
N PRO A 71 -7.88 -3.81 1.86
CA PRO A 71 -6.66 -4.15 2.57
C PRO A 71 -5.59 -3.04 2.65
N LEU A 72 -5.23 -2.40 1.54
CA LEU A 72 -4.12 -1.43 1.60
C LEU A 72 -4.37 -0.20 2.48
N PRO A 73 -5.51 0.51 2.35
CA PRO A 73 -5.78 1.67 3.20
C PRO A 73 -5.91 1.35 4.70
N ARG A 74 -6.15 0.08 5.08
CA ARG A 74 -6.13 -0.33 6.49
C ARG A 74 -4.72 -0.35 7.09
N PHE A 75 -3.70 -0.64 6.28
CA PHE A 75 -2.34 -0.88 6.75
C PHE A 75 -1.37 0.26 6.43
N PHE A 76 -1.70 1.12 5.48
CA PHE A 76 -0.79 2.18 5.06
C PHE A 76 -1.55 3.48 4.85
N GLU A 77 -1.04 4.54 5.47
CA GLU A 77 -1.50 5.89 5.24
C GLU A 77 -1.30 6.33 3.78
N LYS A 78 -2.21 7.19 3.33
CA LYS A 78 -2.23 7.79 1.98
C LYS A 78 -0.85 8.28 1.55
N GLU A 79 -0.18 9.03 2.42
CA GLU A 79 1.10 9.67 2.14
C GLU A 79 2.26 8.67 2.01
N GLU A 80 2.22 7.55 2.75
CA GLU A 80 3.26 6.51 2.66
C GLU A 80 3.17 5.78 1.32
N ILE A 81 1.95 5.45 0.87
CA ILE A 81 1.72 4.88 -0.46
C ILE A 81 2.15 5.88 -1.54
N LYS A 82 1.69 7.13 -1.45
CA LYS A 82 1.99 8.18 -2.43
C LYS A 82 3.49 8.41 -2.60
N LYS A 83 4.24 8.49 -1.51
CA LYS A 83 5.71 8.65 -1.52
C LYS A 83 6.42 7.54 -2.29
N VAL A 84 6.00 6.28 -2.10
CA VAL A 84 6.58 5.14 -2.82
C VAL A 84 6.26 5.24 -4.31
N LEU A 85 5.03 5.60 -4.67
CA LEU A 85 4.59 5.75 -6.06
C LEU A 85 5.27 6.90 -6.78
N GLU A 86 5.43 8.06 -6.13
CA GLU A 86 6.20 9.19 -6.66
C GLU A 86 7.65 8.80 -6.92
N THR A 87 8.29 8.15 -5.94
CA THR A 87 9.65 7.62 -6.10
C THR A 87 9.74 6.64 -7.27
N TYR A 88 8.71 5.82 -7.46
CA TYR A 88 8.63 4.86 -8.55
C TYR A 88 8.49 5.55 -9.92
N HIS A 89 7.50 6.43 -10.12
CA HIS A 89 7.29 7.08 -11.42
C HIS A 89 8.36 8.12 -11.76
N ASN A 90 9.04 8.71 -10.76
CA ASN A 90 10.14 9.66 -11.00
C ASN A 90 11.31 8.96 -11.71
N LYS A 91 11.40 7.63 -11.52
CA LYS A 91 12.09 6.63 -12.35
C LYS A 91 12.04 6.91 -13.86
N TYR A 92 10.88 7.39 -14.29
CA TYR A 92 10.42 7.41 -15.66
C TYR A 92 9.97 8.80 -16.13
N LYS A 93 10.21 9.85 -15.33
CA LYS A 93 9.75 11.23 -15.59
C LYS A 93 10.06 11.73 -17.01
N LYS A 94 11.25 11.44 -17.53
CA LYS A 94 11.67 11.79 -18.90
C LYS A 94 10.72 11.27 -19.99
N ARG A 95 10.00 10.17 -19.74
CA ARG A 95 9.00 9.59 -20.67
C ARG A 95 7.74 10.46 -20.78
N PHE A 96 7.47 11.30 -19.78
CA PHE A 96 6.30 12.18 -19.70
C PHE A 96 6.65 13.62 -20.09
N GLU A 97 7.82 14.12 -19.68
CA GLU A 97 8.31 15.48 -20.03
C GLU A 97 8.29 15.71 -21.54
N GLY A 98 8.74 14.73 -22.33
CA GLY A 98 8.69 14.84 -23.80
C GLY A 98 7.27 15.02 -24.34
N VAL A 99 6.25 14.43 -23.71
CA VAL A 99 4.83 14.56 -24.11
C VAL A 99 4.29 15.92 -23.69
N GLN A 100 4.60 16.37 -22.47
CA GLN A 100 4.14 17.67 -21.98
C GLN A 100 4.80 18.84 -22.74
N ASN A 101 6.07 18.73 -23.12
CA ASN A 101 6.84 19.83 -23.69
C ASN A 101 6.71 20.01 -25.20
N SER A 102 6.30 18.98 -25.94
CA SER A 102 6.21 19.07 -27.41
C SER A 102 4.76 19.23 -27.91
N TYR A 103 3.83 18.43 -27.37
CA TYR A 103 2.40 18.54 -27.66
C TYR A 103 1.61 17.81 -26.57
N TYR A 104 0.94 18.57 -25.70
CA TYR A 104 0.16 18.00 -24.61
C TYR A 104 -0.92 17.06 -25.17
N ASN A 105 -0.77 15.77 -24.90
CA ASN A 105 -1.68 14.72 -25.34
C ASN A 105 -2.09 13.88 -24.13
N GLY A 106 -3.24 14.22 -23.56
CA GLY A 106 -3.76 13.54 -22.37
C GLY A 106 -3.97 12.05 -22.56
N TYR A 107 -4.46 11.62 -23.73
CA TYR A 107 -4.61 10.20 -24.05
C TYR A 107 -3.28 9.44 -24.00
N LEU A 108 -2.22 10.04 -24.54
CA LEU A 108 -0.88 9.45 -24.48
C LEU A 108 -0.34 9.38 -23.05
N ILE A 109 -0.60 10.38 -22.21
CA ILE A 109 -0.24 10.38 -20.79
C ILE A 109 -0.97 9.24 -20.07
N VAL A 110 -2.29 9.14 -20.21
CA VAL A 110 -3.10 8.07 -19.61
C VAL A 110 -2.61 6.69 -20.07
N SER A 111 -2.35 6.51 -21.36
CA SER A 111 -1.82 5.25 -21.91
C SER A 111 -0.45 4.88 -21.33
N LYS A 112 0.44 5.88 -21.14
CA LYS A 112 1.75 5.67 -20.51
C LYS A 112 1.61 5.34 -19.02
N CYS A 113 0.72 6.02 -18.30
CA CYS A 113 0.42 5.70 -16.90
C CYS A 113 -0.13 4.27 -16.77
N TYR A 114 -1.08 3.87 -17.61
CA TYR A 114 -1.64 2.51 -17.63
C TYR A 114 -0.58 1.43 -17.91
N LYS A 115 0.33 1.68 -18.87
CA LYS A 115 1.44 0.75 -19.15
C LYS A 115 2.44 0.68 -17.99
N LEU A 116 2.72 1.80 -17.34
CA LEU A 116 3.64 1.85 -16.21
C LEU A 116 3.05 1.13 -14.99
N TYR A 117 1.77 1.37 -14.72
CA TYR A 117 1.01 0.79 -13.61
C TYR A 117 0.19 -0.40 -14.09
N ASN A 118 0.89 -1.48 -14.38
CA ASN A 118 0.31 -2.75 -14.79
C ASN A 118 0.68 -3.85 -13.80
N VAL A 119 -0.27 -4.73 -13.46
CA VAL A 119 -0.07 -5.84 -12.51
C VAL A 119 1.05 -6.82 -12.94
N SER A 120 1.37 -6.90 -14.22
CA SER A 120 2.46 -7.74 -14.74
C SER A 120 3.84 -7.08 -14.61
N ASN A 121 3.92 -5.81 -14.18
CA ASN A 121 5.17 -5.08 -14.09
C ASN A 121 5.97 -5.49 -12.84
N LYS A 122 7.03 -6.28 -13.05
CA LYS A 122 7.91 -6.79 -11.98
C LYS A 122 8.59 -5.69 -11.17
N ASN A 123 8.93 -4.55 -11.78
CA ASN A 123 9.56 -3.43 -11.07
C ASN A 123 8.56 -2.73 -10.14
N LEU A 124 7.29 -2.63 -10.57
CA LEU A 124 6.21 -2.11 -9.73
C LEU A 124 5.94 -3.05 -8.55
N LYS A 125 5.88 -4.37 -8.81
CA LYS A 125 5.72 -5.39 -7.77
C LYS A 125 6.87 -5.36 -6.74
N LYS A 126 8.09 -5.07 -7.18
CA LYS A 126 9.23 -4.84 -6.27
C LYS A 126 9.04 -3.58 -5.41
N ALA A 127 8.52 -2.49 -5.97
CA ALA A 127 8.21 -1.29 -5.19
C ALA A 127 7.14 -1.55 -4.13
N TYR A 128 6.11 -2.33 -4.48
CA TYR A 128 5.10 -2.80 -3.55
C TYR A 128 5.71 -3.63 -2.41
N TYR A 129 6.55 -4.62 -2.72
CA TYR A 129 7.21 -5.42 -1.68
C TYR A 129 8.11 -4.59 -0.77
N ASN A 130 8.79 -3.56 -1.30
CA ASN A 130 9.58 -2.66 -0.47
C ASN A 130 8.72 -1.84 0.50
N LEU A 131 7.49 -1.45 0.11
CA LEU A 131 6.53 -0.83 1.02
C LEU A 131 6.15 -1.81 2.14
N LEU A 132 5.80 -3.04 1.76
CA LEU A 132 5.41 -4.09 2.72
C LEU A 132 6.52 -4.43 3.71
N SER A 133 7.79 -4.46 3.28
CA SER A 133 8.95 -4.82 4.10
C SER A 133 9.50 -3.68 4.95
N ASN A 134 8.80 -2.54 5.06
CA ASN A 134 9.26 -1.42 5.86
C ASN A 134 8.95 -1.65 7.35
N ASP A 135 9.96 -2.05 8.13
CA ASP A 135 9.85 -2.32 9.57
C ASP A 135 9.23 -1.18 10.40
N ARG A 136 9.40 0.08 9.98
CA ARG A 136 8.79 1.22 10.68
C ARG A 136 7.27 1.19 10.47
N LEU A 137 6.83 1.05 9.22
CA LEU A 137 5.40 1.02 8.88
C LEU A 137 4.71 -0.21 9.43
N GLN A 138 5.39 -1.36 9.44
CA GLN A 138 4.85 -2.59 10.03
C GLN A 138 4.52 -2.44 11.51
N LYS A 139 5.30 -1.65 12.27
CA LYS A 139 5.03 -1.38 13.68
C LYS A 139 3.83 -0.47 13.91
N GLU A 140 3.42 0.27 12.88
CA GLU A 140 2.26 1.16 12.91
C GLU A 140 0.97 0.41 12.51
N TRP A 141 1.07 -0.85 12.05
CA TRP A 141 -0.10 -1.68 11.73
C TRP A 141 -0.92 -1.98 12.98
N ILE A 142 -2.21 -1.67 12.90
CA ILE A 142 -3.16 -1.90 13.98
C ILE A 142 -3.40 -3.41 14.13
N GLU A 143 -3.17 -3.95 15.34
CA GLU A 143 -3.30 -5.39 15.61
C GLU A 143 -4.67 -5.95 15.26
N ASP A 144 -5.75 -5.21 15.56
CA ASP A 144 -7.11 -5.64 15.25
C ASP A 144 -7.32 -5.78 13.73
N TYR A 145 -6.80 -4.84 12.94
CA TYR A 145 -6.85 -4.93 11.48
C TYR A 145 -6.03 -6.12 10.96
N MET A 146 -4.88 -6.42 11.57
CA MET A 146 -4.09 -7.60 11.22
C MET A 146 -4.86 -8.90 11.47
N ARG A 147 -5.48 -9.03 12.65
CA ARG A 147 -6.27 -10.23 13.01
C ARG A 147 -7.46 -10.38 12.08
N ASP A 148 -8.25 -9.32 11.90
CA ASP A 148 -9.41 -9.32 10.99
C ASP A 148 -9.01 -9.68 9.55
N TYR A 149 -7.90 -9.11 9.06
CA TYR A 149 -7.42 -9.40 7.72
C TYR A 149 -6.96 -10.85 7.57
N LEU A 150 -6.29 -11.42 8.58
CA LEU A 150 -5.85 -12.81 8.57
C LEU A 150 -7.03 -13.78 8.61
N ASP A 151 -8.03 -13.52 9.45
CA ASP A 151 -9.12 -14.45 9.73
C ASP A 151 -10.30 -14.32 8.75
N TYR A 152 -10.67 -13.10 8.36
CA TYR A 152 -11.91 -12.83 7.61
C TYR A 152 -11.69 -12.26 6.20
N TYR A 153 -10.50 -11.74 5.88
CA TYR A 153 -10.06 -11.21 4.57
C TYR A 153 -10.86 -9.98 4.04
N PHE A 154 -12.19 -10.04 4.04
CA PHE A 154 -13.11 -8.94 3.79
C PHE A 154 -14.17 -8.94 4.88
N ILE A 155 -14.44 -7.78 5.48
CA ILE A 155 -15.77 -7.61 6.08
C ILE A 155 -16.73 -7.71 4.90
N LYS A 156 -17.55 -8.77 4.86
CA LYS A 156 -18.78 -8.74 4.07
C LYS A 156 -19.60 -7.58 4.63
N VAL A 157 -19.42 -6.39 4.08
CA VAL A 157 -20.48 -5.39 4.14
C VAL A 157 -21.59 -6.03 3.34
N GLN A 158 -22.56 -6.63 4.02
CA GLN A 158 -23.85 -6.93 3.41
C GLN A 158 -24.38 -5.57 2.96
N THR A 159 -24.19 -5.23 1.70
CA THR A 159 -24.96 -4.17 1.08
C THR A 159 -26.38 -4.75 0.94
N GLU A 160 -27.32 -4.12 1.65
CA GLU A 160 -28.77 -4.34 1.49
C GLU A 160 -29.21 -4.21 0.03
#